data_AF-A0A835N9W2-F1
#
_entry.id   AF-A0A835N9W2-F1
#
_cell.length_a   1.000
_cell.length_b   1.000
_cell.length_c   1.000
_cell.angle_alpha   90.00
_cell.angle_beta   90.00
_cell.angle_gamma   90.00
#
_symmetry.space_group_name_H-M   'P 1'
#
loop_
_entity.id
_entity.type
_entity.pdbx_description
1 polymer ?
#
loop_
_entity_poly.entity_id
_entity_poly.type
_entity_poly.pdbx_seq_one_letter_code
_entity_poly.pdbx_strand_id
1 'polypeptide(L)' 'MVTVDEVRKAQRAEGPATIMAIGTATPPNCVDQSEYPDYYFRITNSEHKVELKEKFKRMCKPYILLANIILLVFKFHA' A
#
# COMPACT_ATOMS: atom_id res chain seq x y z
N MET A 1 -29.10 40.27 -18.20
CA MET A 1 -27.72 39.77 -18.34
C MET A 1 -27.32 39.27 -16.97
N VAL A 2 -27.08 37.97 -16.80
CA VAL A 2 -26.70 37.42 -15.50
C VAL A 2 -25.26 37.87 -15.21
N THR A 3 -25.02 38.36 -14.00
CA THR A 3 -23.70 38.84 -13.59
C THR A 3 -22.81 37.67 -13.15
N VAL A 4 -21.49 37.84 -13.25
CA VAL A 4 -20.52 36.80 -12.87
C VAL A 4 -20.64 36.44 -11.38
N ASP A 5 -21.00 37.40 -10.53
CA ASP A 5 -21.14 37.20 -9.08
C ASP A 5 -22.38 36.39 -8.71
N GLU A 6 -23.50 36.58 -9.42
CA GLU A 6 -24.72 35.77 -9.24
C GLU A 6 -24.47 34.30 -9.58
N VAL A 7 -23.74 34.04 -10.67
CA VAL A 7 -23.37 32.68 -11.08
C VAL A 7 -22.45 32.02 -10.04
N ARG A 8 -21.44 32.75 -9.55
CA ARG A 8 -20.52 32.23 -8.53
C ARG A 8 -21.20 31.92 -7.20
N LYS A 9 -22.17 32.74 -6.79
CA LYS A 9 -22.94 32.52 -5.57
C LYS A 9 -23.81 31.27 -5.67
N ALA A 10 -24.46 31.06 -6.81
CA ALA A 10 -25.32 29.89 -7.05
C ALA A 10 -24.54 28.56 -7.15
N GLN A 11 -23.27 28.59 -7.57
CA GLN A 11 -22.43 27.39 -7.72
C GLN A 11 -21.71 26.97 -6.43
N ARG A 12 -21.71 27.81 -5.39
CA ARG A 12 -20.93 27.56 -4.18
C ARG A 12 -21.60 26.47 -3.33
N ALA A 13 -20.79 25.54 -2.82
CA ALA A 13 -21.23 24.62 -1.79
C ALA A 13 -21.44 25.36 -0.45
N GLU A 14 -22.47 24.96 0.28
CA GLU A 14 -22.72 25.44 1.65
C GLU A 14 -22.13 24.45 2.66
N GLY A 15 -21.37 24.97 3.63
CA GLY A 15 -20.81 24.18 4.71
C GLY A 15 -19.42 23.57 4.44
N PRO A 16 -18.88 22.82 5.42
CA PRO A 16 -17.57 22.21 5.32
C PRO A 16 -17.59 20.94 4.45
N ALA A 17 -16.46 20.63 3.81
CA ALA A 17 -16.29 19.38 3.10
C ALA A 17 -16.41 18.18 4.05
N THR A 18 -17.18 17.16 3.65
CA THR A 18 -17.44 15.96 4.45
C THR A 18 -17.11 14.72 3.63
N ILE A 19 -16.45 13.73 4.25
CA ILE A 19 -16.18 12.45 3.61
C ILE A 19 -17.52 11.71 3.45
N MET A 20 -17.92 11.47 2.20
CA MET A 20 -19.16 10.75 1.89
C MET A 20 -18.97 9.23 1.83
N ALA A 21 -17.78 8.77 1.42
CA ALA A 21 -17.43 7.36 1.37
C ALA A 21 -15.91 7.16 1.35
N ILE A 22 -15.46 6.01 1.83
CA ILE A 22 -14.10 5.51 1.68
C ILE A 22 -14.21 4.08 1.14
N GLY A 23 -13.56 3.82 0.01
CA GLY A 23 -13.44 2.48 -0.56
C GLY A 23 -11.98 2.03 -0.56
N THR A 24 -11.72 0.80 -0.13
CA THR A 24 -10.39 0.18 -0.18
C THR A 24 -10.48 -1.17 -0.91
N ALA A 25 -9.39 -1.56 -1.56
CA ALA A 25 -9.26 -2.88 -2.19
C ALA A 25 -7.83 -3.40 -1.99
N THR A 26 -7.71 -4.69 -1.67
CA THR A 26 -6.43 -5.39 -1.57
C THR A 26 -6.39 -6.53 -2.59
N PRO A 27 -5.22 -6.84 -3.18
CA PRO A 27 -5.07 -8.02 -4.02
C PRO A 27 -5.41 -9.30 -3.23
N PRO A 28 -5.91 -10.36 -3.88
CA PRO A 28 -6.24 -11.62 -3.20
C PRO A 28 -4.98 -12.35 -2.71
N ASN A 29 -3.81 -12.06 -3.30
CA ASN A 29 -2.57 -12.68 -2.90
C ASN A 29 -1.99 -11.98 -1.67
N CYS A 30 -1.88 -12.73 -0.59
CA CYS A 30 -1.36 -12.28 0.68
C CYS A 30 -0.28 -13.25 1.17
N VAL A 31 0.89 -12.72 1.50
CA VAL A 31 1.99 -13.49 2.09
C VAL A 31 2.20 -13.03 3.52
N ASP A 32 2.22 -13.99 4.45
CA ASP A 32 2.48 -13.70 5.86
C ASP A 32 3.91 -13.18 6.03
N GLN A 33 4.05 -12.18 6.88
CA GLN A 33 5.32 -11.51 7.07
C GLN A 33 6.40 -12.42 7.67
N SER A 34 6.01 -13.41 8.47
CA SER A 34 6.90 -14.42 9.03
C SER A 34 7.43 -15.37 7.95
N GLU A 35 6.63 -15.64 6.91
CA GLU A 35 6.98 -16.51 5.78
C GLU A 35 7.68 -15.77 4.64
N TYR A 36 7.51 -14.44 4.55
CA TYR A 36 8.03 -13.62 3.47
C TYR A 36 9.56 -13.74 3.25
N PRO A 37 10.41 -13.77 4.28
CA PRO A 37 11.85 -14.01 4.11
C PRO A 37 12.16 -15.34 3.43
N ASP A 38 11.44 -16.40 3.76
CA ASP A 38 11.66 -17.71 3.18
C ASP A 38 11.10 -17.77 1.76
N TYR A 39 9.92 -17.19 1.52
CA TYR A 39 9.33 -17.04 0.18
C TYR A 39 10.24 -16.24 -0.77
N TYR A 40 10.68 -15.05 -0.37
CA TYR A 40 11.46 -14.13 -1.20
C TYR A 40 12.81 -14.74 -1.64
N PHE A 41 13.56 -15.34 -0.70
CA PHE A 41 14.87 -15.93 -1.02
C PHE A 41 14.76 -17.19 -1.88
N ARG A 42 13.65 -17.94 -1.75
CA ARG A 42 13.35 -19.09 -2.60
C ARG A 42 13.05 -18.66 -4.05
N ILE A 43 12.15 -17.69 -4.26
CA ILE A 43 11.77 -17.25 -5.61
C ILE A 43 12.88 -16.48 -6.33
N THR A 44 13.78 -15.83 -5.58
CA THR A 44 14.93 -15.09 -6.13
C THR A 44 16.21 -15.92 -6.23
N ASN A 45 16.13 -17.24 -6.00
CA ASN A 45 17.27 -18.17 -6.04
C ASN A 45 18.49 -17.71 -5.21
N SER A 46 18.22 -17.08 -4.07
CA SER A 46 19.22 -16.44 -3.19
C SER A 46 19.40 -17.15 -1.86
N GLU A 47 18.87 -18.37 -1.71
CA GLU A 47 18.91 -19.14 -0.44
C GLU A 47 20.31 -19.36 0.13
N HIS A 48 21.33 -19.40 -0.73
CA HIS A 48 22.74 -19.51 -0.34
C HIS A 48 23.25 -18.29 0.44
N LYS A 49 22.56 -17.14 0.39
CA LYS A 49 22.93 -15.90 1.09
C LYS A 49 22.40 -15.89 2.53
N VAL A 50 22.88 -16.83 3.35
CA VAL A 50 22.39 -17.09 4.71
C VAL A 50 22.46 -15.85 5.61
N GLU A 51 23.58 -15.13 5.61
CA GLU A 51 23.74 -13.90 6.41
C GLU A 51 22.76 -12.80 6.02
N LEU A 52 22.53 -12.64 4.71
CA LEU A 52 21.59 -11.65 4.18
C LEU A 52 20.15 -12.03 4.57
N LYS A 53 19.84 -13.33 4.53
CA LYS A 53 18.54 -13.87 4.95
C LYS A 53 18.30 -13.64 6.44
N GLU A 54 19.30 -13.80 7.30
CA GLU A 54 19.19 -13.50 8.73
C GLU A 54 18.98 -12.01 9.01
N LYS A 55 19.73 -11.13 8.33
CA LYS A 55 19.53 -9.68 8.41
C LYS A 55 18.11 -9.31 7.96
N PHE A 56 17.64 -9.92 6.88
CA PHE A 56 16.29 -9.72 6.38
C PHE A 56 15.23 -10.21 7.37
N LYS A 57 15.40 -11.40 7.96
CA LYS A 57 14.53 -11.92 9.04
C LYS A 57 14.51 -11.03 10.28
N ARG A 58 15.60 -10.32 10.60
CA ARG A 58 15.62 -9.35 11.70
C ARG A 58 14.88 -8.07 11.33
N MET A 59 14.98 -7.60 10.09
CA MET A 59 14.15 -6.50 9.58
C MET A 59 12.68 -6.91 9.68
N CYS A 60 12.31 -8.06 9.11
CA CYS A 60 11.23 -9.01 9.48
C CYS A 60 10.31 -8.73 10.69
N LYS A 61 10.95 -8.67 11.86
CA LYS A 61 10.36 -8.98 13.17
C LYS A 61 9.75 -7.79 13.94
N PRO A 62 10.42 -6.62 14.05
CA PRO A 62 9.94 -5.52 14.88
C PRO A 62 8.75 -4.75 14.29
N TYR A 63 8.47 -4.88 13.00
CA TYR A 63 7.41 -4.09 12.42
C TYR A 63 6.04 -4.73 12.64
N ILE A 64 5.17 -4.00 13.33
CA ILE A 64 3.72 -4.19 13.36
C ILE A 64 3.18 -3.72 12.00
N LEU A 65 3.75 -4.23 10.89
CA LEU A 65 3.05 -4.15 9.61
C LEU A 65 1.90 -5.13 9.77
N LEU A 66 0.73 -4.56 10.08
CA LEU A 66 -0.55 -5.22 9.93
C LEU A 66 -0.46 -6.07 8.67
N ALA A 67 -0.61 -7.37 8.88
CA ALA A 67 -0.52 -8.36 7.84
C ALA A 67 -1.31 -7.87 6.61
N ASN A 68 -0.80 -8.21 5.41
CA ASN A 68 -1.58 -8.29 4.18
C ASN A 68 -1.50 -7.13 3.15
N ILE A 69 -0.38 -6.42 3.00
CA ILE A 69 -0.16 -5.64 1.76
C ILE A 69 1.32 -5.69 1.31
N ILE A 70 1.82 -6.86 0.92
CA ILE A 70 3.02 -6.90 0.06
C ILE A 70 2.83 -7.98 -0.99
N LEU A 71 2.27 -7.57 -2.13
CA LEU A 71 2.66 -8.16 -3.41
C LEU A 71 2.48 -7.17 -4.56
N LEU A 72 3.19 -6.03 -4.52
CA LEU A 72 3.45 -5.21 -5.72
C LEU A 72 4.56 -4.14 -5.57
N VAL A 73 5.60 -4.33 -4.73
CA VAL A 73 6.74 -3.38 -4.73
C VAL A 73 7.91 -3.81 -5.64
N PHE A 74 7.96 -5.08 -6.11
CA PHE A 74 9.07 -5.55 -6.97
C PHE A 74 8.62 -6.14 -8.32
N LYS A 75 7.50 -5.66 -8.86
CA LYS A 75 7.14 -5.89 -10.26
C LYS A 75 6.91 -4.55 -10.99
N PHE A 76 7.81 -3.59 -10.76
CA PHE A 76 8.01 -2.48 -11.70
C PHE A 76 8.95 -2.98 -12.79
N HIS A 77 8.36 -3.59 -13.82
CA HIS A 77 9.01 -3.80 -15.10
C HIS A 77 8.12 -3.14 -16.15
N ALA A 78 8.32 -1.84 -16.29
CA ALA A 78 8.17 -1.03 -17.49
C ALA A 78 8.84 0.32 -17.21
#